data_AF-A0AAV6AXK9-F1
#
_entry.id   AF-A0AAV6AXK9-F1
#
_cell.length_a   1.000
_cell.length_b   1.000
_cell.length_c   1.000
_cell.angle_alpha   90.00
_cell.angle_beta   90.00
_cell.angle_gamma   90.00
#
_symmetry.space_group_name_H-M   'P 1'
#
loop_
_entity.id
_entity.type
_entity.pdbx_description
1 polymer ?
#
loop_
_entity_poly.entity_id
_entity_poly.type
_entity_poly.pdbx_seq_one_letter_code
_entity_poly.pdbx_strand_id
1 'polypeptide(L)' 'MPNPVKLSEFTAWCQQYITGDEKSEAQIFLDHLFRSFGHAGGLKEAGATLEFRVTKNAEAGGGTSFADLVWKPVVLIEM' A
#
# COMPACT_ATOMS: atom_id res chain seq x y z
N MET A 1 -17.93 3.81 0.93
CA MET A 1 -17.36 5.17 1.09
C MET A 1 -16.42 5.15 2.29
N PRO A 2 -15.33 5.94 2.26
CA PRO A 2 -14.40 6.03 3.38
C PRO A 2 -15.16 6.44 4.64
N ASN A 3 -14.92 5.75 5.76
CA ASN A 3 -15.55 6.09 7.04
C ASN A 3 -14.63 7.09 7.76
N PRO A 4 -15.08 8.33 8.04
CA PRO A 4 -14.25 9.33 8.72
C PRO A 4 -13.69 8.85 10.05
N VAL A 5 -14.46 8.03 10.80
CA VAL A 5 -14.03 7.46 12.07
C VAL A 5 -12.84 6.52 11.86
N LYS A 6 -12.92 5.63 10.86
CA LYS A 6 -11.84 4.69 10.56
C LYS A 6 -10.56 5.39 10.08
N LEU A 7 -10.70 6.49 9.35
CA LEU A 7 -9.56 7.31 8.94
C LEU A 7 -8.89 7.97 10.15
N SER A 8 -9.68 8.50 11.09
CA SER A 8 -9.14 9.04 12.35
C SER A 8 -8.44 7.96 13.18
N GLU A 9 -9.04 6.76 13.31
CA GLU A 9 -8.41 5.61 13.97
C GLU A 9 -7.08 5.22 13.32
N PHE A 10 -7.02 5.22 11.98
CA PHE A 10 -5.79 4.98 11.25
C PHE A 10 -4.71 6.02 11.58
N THR A 11 -5.06 7.32 11.56
CA THR A 11 -4.08 8.38 11.90
C THR A 11 -3.55 8.25 13.33
N ALA A 12 -4.42 7.90 14.29
CA ALA A 12 -4.01 7.67 15.68
C ALA A 12 -3.11 6.44 15.79
N TRP A 13 -3.44 5.36 15.09
CA TRP A 13 -2.60 4.16 15.01
C TRP A 13 -1.23 4.48 14.41
N CYS A 14 -1.16 5.25 13.33
CA CYS A 14 0.11 5.68 12.75
C CYS A 14 0.96 6.44 13.77
N GLN A 15 0.38 7.41 14.47
CA GLN A 15 1.10 8.20 15.46
C GLN A 15 1.63 7.36 16.65
N GLN A 16 0.96 6.25 16.95
CA GLN A 16 1.34 5.37 18.05
C GLN A 16 2.39 4.32 17.65
N TYR A 17 2.32 3.78 16.42
CA TYR A 17 3.04 2.57 16.04
C TYR A 17 4.04 2.75 14.90
N ILE A 18 3.90 3.78 14.05
CA ILE A 18 4.81 4.02 12.93
C ILE A 18 5.96 4.87 13.42
N THR A 19 7.17 4.32 13.30
CA THR A 19 8.41 4.96 13.77
C THR A 19 9.26 5.51 12.62
N GLY A 20 8.93 5.12 11.38
CA GLY A 20 9.65 5.52 10.17
C GLY A 20 10.62 4.45 9.65
N ASP A 21 10.54 3.21 10.14
CA ASP A 21 11.27 2.08 9.56
C ASP A 21 10.53 1.57 8.32
N GLU A 22 10.80 2.24 7.20
CA GLU A 22 10.16 2.02 5.89
C GLU A 22 10.04 0.53 5.54
N LYS A 23 11.14 -0.24 5.63
CA LYS A 23 11.15 -1.63 5.18
C LYS A 23 10.27 -2.56 6.01
N SER A 24 10.26 -2.39 7.32
CA SER A 24 9.51 -3.28 8.21
C SER A 24 8.06 -2.82 8.42
N GLU A 25 7.78 -1.53 8.25
CA GLU A 25 6.47 -0.93 8.53
C GLU A 25 5.60 -0.71 7.28
N ALA A 26 6.14 -0.66 6.06
CA ALA A 26 5.38 -0.31 4.85
C ALA A 26 4.17 -1.23 4.60
N GLN A 27 4.35 -2.55 4.70
CA GLN A 27 3.27 -3.50 4.41
C GLN A 27 2.11 -3.39 5.41
N ILE A 28 2.42 -3.26 6.71
CA ILE A 28 1.39 -3.13 7.76
C ILE A 28 0.70 -1.77 7.69
N PHE A 29 1.43 -0.70 7.37
CA PHE A 29 0.88 0.61 7.11
C PHE A 29 -0.15 0.57 5.98
N LEU A 30 0.22 -0.03 4.83
CA LEU A 30 -0.66 -0.15 3.67
C LEU A 30 -1.89 -1.01 3.98
N ASP A 31 -1.74 -2.10 4.75
CA ASP A 31 -2.90 -2.91 5.14
C ASP A 31 -3.90 -2.13 6.00
N HIS A 32 -3.40 -1.38 7.00
CA HIS A 32 -4.24 -0.52 7.83
C HIS A 32 -4.88 0.63 7.03
N LEU A 33 -4.17 1.20 6.05
CA LEU A 33 -4.71 2.20 5.13
C LEU A 33 -5.93 1.66 4.37
N PHE A 34 -5.81 0.47 3.77
CA PHE A 34 -6.92 -0.14 3.01
C PHE A 34 -8.12 -0.49 3.91
N ARG A 35 -7.87 -0.97 5.13
CA ARG A 35 -8.93 -1.18 6.14
C ARG A 35 -9.67 0.11 6.48
N SER A 36 -8.96 1.23 6.57
CA SER A 36 -9.54 2.54 6.85
C SER A 36 -10.48 3.02 5.72
N PHE A 37 -10.15 2.66 4.47
CA PHE A 37 -10.99 2.92 3.30
C PHE A 37 -12.20 1.98 3.16
N GLY A 38 -12.32 0.97 4.02
CA GLY A 38 -13.49 0.09 4.10
C GLY A 38 -13.25 -1.33 3.58
N HIS A 39 -12.02 -1.70 3.22
CA HIS A 39 -11.67 -3.07 2.85
C HIS A 39 -11.39 -3.89 4.10
N ALA A 40 -12.38 -4.64 4.60
CA ALA A 40 -12.28 -5.32 5.90
C ALA A 40 -11.09 -6.30 5.99
N GLY A 41 -10.84 -7.06 4.92
CA GLY A 41 -9.65 -7.92 4.77
C GLY A 41 -8.42 -7.21 4.20
N GLY A 42 -8.37 -5.87 4.29
CA GLY A 42 -7.23 -5.05 3.92
C GLY A 42 -6.87 -5.15 2.44
N LEU A 43 -5.58 -5.26 2.16
CA LEU A 43 -5.01 -5.26 0.80
C LEU A 43 -5.60 -6.36 -0.09
N LYS A 44 -5.79 -7.54 0.49
CA LYS A 44 -6.15 -8.76 -0.25
C LYS A 44 -7.58 -8.69 -0.80
N GLU A 45 -8.52 -8.18 0.00
CA GLU A 45 -9.90 -7.97 -0.43
C GLU A 45 -10.07 -6.76 -1.35
N ALA A 46 -9.13 -5.80 -1.30
CA ALA A 46 -9.11 -4.69 -2.24
C ALA A 46 -8.56 -5.07 -3.63
N GLY A 47 -7.90 -6.22 -3.76
CA GLY A 47 -7.22 -6.64 -4.98
C GLY A 47 -5.91 -5.88 -5.22
N ALA A 48 -5.28 -5.37 -4.17
CA ALA A 48 -3.96 -4.74 -4.24
C ALA A 48 -2.85 -5.79 -4.13
N THR A 49 -1.73 -5.55 -4.81
CA THR A 49 -0.56 -6.45 -4.83
C THR A 49 0.65 -5.72 -4.29
N LEU A 50 1.29 -6.29 -3.27
CA LEU A 50 2.57 -5.82 -2.73
C LEU A 50 3.76 -6.33 -3.57
N GLU A 51 4.87 -5.59 -3.54
CA GLU A 51 6.15 -5.96 -4.19
C GLU A 51 5.98 -6.38 -5.66
N PHE A 52 5.17 -5.61 -6.39
CA PHE A 52 4.79 -5.95 -7.75
C PHE A 52 5.97 -5.79 -8.72
N ARG A 53 6.30 -6.87 -9.43
CA ARG A 53 7.35 -6.84 -10.47
C ARG A 53 6.88 -6.09 -11.71
N VAL A 54 7.59 -5.00 -12.02
CA VAL A 54 7.43 -4.21 -13.24
C VAL A 54 8.57 -4.56 -14.19
N THR A 55 8.27 -5.35 -15.22
CA THR A 55 9.23 -5.64 -16.29
C THR A 55 9.31 -4.46 -17.24
N LYS A 56 10.51 -3.91 -17.44
CA LYS A 56 10.77 -2.84 -18.41
C LYS A 56 11.05 -3.46 -19.77
N ASN A 57 10.52 -2.83 -20.82
CA ASN A 57 10.84 -3.24 -22.19
C ASN A 57 12.32 -2.94 -22.49
N ALA A 58 12.87 -3.60 -23.50
CA ALA A 58 14.27 -3.44 -23.89
C ALA A 58 14.61 -1.98 -24.28
N GLU A 59 13.66 -1.28 -24.87
CA GLU A 59 13.78 0.13 -25.26
C GLU A 59 13.88 1.08 -24.05
N ALA A 60 13.29 0.73 -22.89
CA ALA A 60 13.44 1.48 -21.64
C ALA A 60 14.62 0.99 -20.78
N GLY A 61 15.62 0.35 -21.40
CA GLY A 61 16.82 -0.15 -20.72
C GLY A 61 16.68 -1.56 -20.13
N GLY A 62 15.53 -2.23 -20.35
CA GLY A 62 15.28 -3.58 -19.87
C GLY A 62 15.27 -3.72 -18.34
N GLY A 63 15.25 -4.96 -17.86
CA GLY A 63 15.31 -5.29 -16.43
C GLY A 63 13.96 -5.32 -15.72
N THR A 64 14.01 -5.58 -14.41
CA THR A 64 12.85 -5.70 -13.53
C THR A 64 12.97 -4.70 -12.39
N SER A 65 11.96 -3.87 -12.22
CA SER A 65 11.77 -3.03 -11.03
C SER A 65 10.67 -3.63 -10.14
N PHE A 66 10.59 -3.18 -8.90
CA PHE A 66 9.57 -3.59 -7.95
C PHE A 66 8.87 -2.33 -7.45
N ALA A 67 7.55 -2.34 -7.49
CA ALA A 67 6.72 -1.32 -6.87
C ALA A 67 6.21 -1.85 -5.52
N ASP A 68 6.20 -1.02 -4.48
CA ASP A 68 5.80 -1.46 -3.14
C ASP A 68 4.35 -1.91 -3.11
N LEU A 69 3.47 -1.17 -3.80
CA LEU A 69 2.08 -1.57 -3.97
C LEU A 69 1.51 -1.13 -5.32
N VAL A 70 0.74 -2.03 -5.92
CA VAL A 70 -0.05 -1.76 -7.12
C VAL A 70 -1.51 -2.13 -6.87
N TRP A 71 -2.41 -1.18 -7.05
CA TRP A 71 -3.86 -1.37 -7.01
C TRP A 71 -4.48 -0.91 -8.33
N LYS A 72 -4.54 -1.82 -9.31
CA LYS A 72 -5.05 -1.47 -10.65
C LYS A 72 -6.58 -1.33 -10.67
N PRO A 73 -7.13 -0.41 -11.48
CA PRO A 73 -6.44 0.62 -12.28
C PRO A 73 -6.23 1.93 -11.50
N VAL A 74 -6.34 1.89 -10.17
CA VAL A 74 -6.51 3.06 -9.32
C VAL A 74 -5.19 3.79 -9.05
N VAL A 75 -4.19 3.08 -8.51
CA VAL A 75 -2.96 3.72 -8.01
C VAL A 75 -1.78 2.74 -7.93
N LEU A 76 -0.57 3.29 -8.01
CA LEU A 76 0.69 2.67 -7.64
C LEU A 76 1.32 3.52 -6.53
N ILE A 77 1.82 2.87 -5.48
CA ILE A 77 2.41 3.53 -4.31
C ILE A 77 3.85 3.05 -4.14
N GLU A 78 4.74 4.01 -3.89
CA GLU A 78 6.14 3.82 -3.48
C GLU A 78 6.27 4.43 -2.07
N MET A 79 6.91 3.72 -1.15
CA MET A 79 6.99 4.06 0.28
C MET A 79 8.41 4.40 0.69
#